data_AF-A0AA42E6V4-F1
#
_entry.id   AF-A0AA42E6V4-F1
#
_cell.length_a   1.000
_cell.length_b   1.000
_cell.length_c   1.000
_cell.angle_alpha   90.00
_cell.angle_beta   90.00
_cell.angle_gamma   90.00
#
_symmetry.space_group_name_H-M   'P 1'
#
loop_
_entity.id
_entity.type
_entity.pdbx_description
1 polymer ?
#
loop_
_entity_poly.entity_id
_entity_poly.type
_entity_poly.pdbx_seq_one_letter_code
_entity_poly.pdbx_strand_id
1 'polypeptide(L)'
;MTIRHTTTLPGTPQRVRRMTDAEVNAAIDRQIERNVLFYAEHPDEIPIRLRALDAEWDVERALQANAAAIGLAGSLLALTRGGGWFALPAVVGGFLLQHATQGWCPPLPVMRRMGFRTAREIDVERNALKALRGDYADLPKAGDSGARARAALQAARSGPFASASAPASGGMGAGPGAAAGTRSTASPPTVPKPA
;
A
#
# COMPACT_ATOMS: atom_id res chain seq x y z
N MET A 1 2.78 37.05 14.91
CA MET A 1 2.19 35.69 14.99
C MET A 1 3.11 34.75 14.24
N THR A 2 4.06 34.12 14.95
CA THR A 2 5.14 33.32 14.34
C THR A 2 4.62 31.90 14.10
N ILE A 3 4.44 31.53 12.83
CA ILE A 3 4.11 30.15 12.46
C ILE A 3 5.28 29.27 12.88
N ARG A 4 5.08 28.44 13.90
CA ARG A 4 6.01 27.35 14.20
C ARG A 4 5.95 26.39 13.02
N HIS A 5 7.02 26.34 12.23
CA HIS A 5 7.23 25.24 11.30
C HIS A 5 7.42 23.99 12.15
N THR A 6 6.36 23.21 12.32
CA THR A 6 6.48 21.84 12.82
C THR A 6 7.32 21.12 11.77
N THR A 7 8.58 20.84 12.07
CA THR A 7 9.45 19.97 11.26
C THR A 7 8.91 18.55 11.36
N THR A 8 7.80 18.28 10.68
CA THR A 8 7.33 16.92 10.46
C THR A 8 8.34 16.30 9.50
N LEU A 9 9.04 15.26 9.94
CA LEU A 9 9.92 14.49 9.05
C LEU A 9 9.11 14.12 7.80
N PRO A 10 9.64 14.34 6.58
CA PRO A 10 8.93 13.99 5.38
C PRO A 10 8.51 12.52 5.44
N GLY A 11 7.32 12.21 4.94
CA GLY A 11 6.87 10.84 4.78
C GLY A 11 7.94 10.00 4.06
N THR A 12 7.93 8.69 4.32
CA THR A 12 8.89 7.75 3.74
C THR A 12 9.04 7.90 2.21
N PRO A 13 7.97 8.14 1.41
CA PRO A 13 8.12 8.33 -0.03
C PRO A 13 8.88 9.61 -0.42
N GLN A 14 8.66 10.71 0.30
CA GLN A 14 9.33 11.98 0.03
C GLN A 14 10.81 11.92 0.34
N ARG A 15 11.21 11.16 1.38
CA ARG A 15 12.63 10.94 1.68
C ARG A 15 13.31 10.09 0.62
N VAL A 16 12.66 9.02 0.16
CA VAL A 16 13.19 8.16 -0.92
C VAL A 16 13.45 8.98 -2.18
N ARG A 17 12.50 9.83 -2.58
CA ARG A 17 12.70 10.75 -3.71
C ARG A 17 13.89 11.69 -3.51
N ARG A 18 14.01 12.35 -2.36
CA ARG A 18 15.11 13.27 -2.06
C ARG A 18 16.49 12.60 -2.10
N MET A 19 16.57 11.31 -1.77
CA MET A 19 17.81 10.53 -1.75
C MET A 19 18.07 9.76 -3.05
N THR A 20 17.16 9.86 -4.04
CA THR A 20 17.32 9.24 -5.35
C THR A 20 17.89 10.28 -6.33
N ASP A 21 18.81 9.85 -7.21
CA ASP A 21 19.36 10.71 -8.25
C ASP A 21 18.26 11.39 -9.07
N ALA A 22 18.45 12.67 -9.37
CA ALA A 22 17.46 13.48 -10.06
C ALA A 22 17.05 12.88 -11.42
N GLU A 23 17.99 12.27 -12.15
CA GLU A 23 17.73 11.62 -13.43
C GLU A 23 16.78 10.43 -13.30
N VAL A 24 16.95 9.61 -12.26
CA VAL A 24 16.09 8.45 -11.99
C VAL A 24 14.67 8.91 -11.63
N ASN A 25 14.56 9.92 -10.76
CA ASN A 25 13.25 10.52 -10.44
C ASN A 25 12.58 11.08 -11.69
N ALA A 26 13.32 11.81 -12.53
CA ALA A 26 12.80 12.38 -13.77
C ALA A 26 12.39 11.30 -14.78
N ALA A 27 13.12 10.18 -14.86
CA ALA A 27 12.76 9.05 -15.71
C ALA A 27 11.42 8.42 -15.27
N ILE A 28 11.22 8.26 -13.95
CA ILE A 28 9.97 7.77 -13.38
C ILE A 28 8.81 8.75 -13.65
N ASP A 29 9.03 10.05 -13.47
CA ASP A 29 8.02 11.08 -13.77
C ASP A 29 7.60 11.05 -15.24
N ARG A 30 8.57 11.01 -16.15
CA ARG A 30 8.29 10.88 -17.59
C ARG A 30 7.55 9.59 -17.93
N GLN A 31 7.83 8.48 -17.24
CA GLN A 31 7.12 7.22 -17.45
C GLN A 31 5.65 7.33 -17.02
N ILE A 32 5.38 7.95 -15.87
CA ILE A 32 4.01 8.18 -15.38
C ILE A 32 3.24 9.03 -16.38
N GLU A 33 3.83 10.15 -16.82
CA GLU A 33 3.21 11.04 -17.79
C GLU A 33 2.90 10.32 -19.12
N ARG A 34 3.86 9.58 -19.68
CA ARG A 34 3.64 8.78 -20.89
C ARG A 34 2.50 7.78 -20.73
N ASN A 35 2.44 7.07 -19.60
CA ASN A 35 1.36 6.14 -19.34
C ASN A 35 0.00 6.86 -19.32
N VAL A 36 -0.09 7.98 -18.60
CA VAL A 36 -1.34 8.75 -18.50
C VAL A 36 -1.79 9.26 -19.87
N LEU A 37 -0.88 9.78 -20.69
CA LEU A 37 -1.18 10.22 -22.07
C LEU A 37 -1.66 9.05 -22.94
N PHE A 38 -0.97 7.91 -22.88
CA PHE A 38 -1.37 6.71 -23.62
C PHE A 38 -2.80 6.25 -23.26
N TYR A 39 -3.10 6.13 -21.96
CA TYR A 39 -4.44 5.69 -21.52
C TYR A 39 -5.53 6.74 -21.66
N ALA A 40 -5.18 8.02 -21.87
CA ALA A 40 -6.16 9.03 -22.25
C ALA A 40 -6.72 8.77 -23.66
N GLU A 41 -5.91 8.21 -24.55
CA GLU A 41 -6.32 7.79 -25.89
C GLU A 41 -6.94 6.38 -25.92
N HIS A 42 -6.69 5.57 -24.89
CA HIS A 42 -7.13 4.17 -24.77
C HIS A 42 -7.90 3.92 -23.45
N PRO A 43 -9.08 4.57 -23.27
CA PRO A 43 -9.81 4.52 -22.00
C PRO A 43 -10.35 3.13 -21.63
N ASP A 44 -10.56 2.26 -22.62
CA ASP A 44 -11.02 0.88 -22.44
C ASP A 44 -9.96 -0.03 -21.80
N GLU A 45 -8.67 0.32 -21.92
CA GLU A 45 -7.57 -0.43 -21.29
C GLU A 45 -7.29 -0.01 -19.83
N ILE A 46 -7.81 1.14 -19.38
CA ILE A 46 -7.61 1.66 -18.02
C ILE A 46 -7.90 0.61 -16.92
N PRO A 47 -8.99 -0.18 -16.96
CA PRO A 47 -9.26 -1.18 -15.93
C PRO A 47 -8.17 -2.25 -15.79
N ILE A 48 -7.53 -2.66 -16.90
CA ILE A 48 -6.43 -3.63 -16.88
C ILE A 48 -5.21 -2.99 -16.23
N ARG A 49 -4.87 -1.76 -16.60
CA ARG A 49 -3.73 -1.04 -16.01
C ARG A 49 -3.92 -0.80 -14.52
N LEU A 50 -5.12 -0.44 -14.07
CA LEU A 50 -5.42 -0.25 -12.66
C LEU A 50 -5.19 -1.55 -11.85
N ARG A 51 -5.60 -2.70 -12.39
CA ARG A 51 -5.29 -4.01 -11.76
C ARG A 51 -3.79 -4.29 -11.71
N ALA A 52 -3.05 -3.94 -12.77
CA ALA A 52 -1.59 -4.06 -12.76
C ALA A 52 -0.95 -3.15 -11.70
N LEU A 53 -1.44 -1.92 -11.55
CA LEU A 53 -1.02 -1.00 -10.49
C LEU A 53 -1.36 -1.52 -9.09
N ASP A 54 -2.49 -2.22 -8.90
CA ASP A 54 -2.85 -2.84 -7.60
C ASP A 54 -1.89 -3.99 -7.23
N ALA A 55 -1.42 -4.75 -8.21
CA ALA A 55 -0.46 -5.83 -8.02
C ALA A 55 0.99 -5.34 -7.89
N GLU A 56 1.28 -4.10 -8.32
CA GLU A 56 2.62 -3.54 -8.29
C GLU A 56 3.15 -3.40 -6.86
N TRP A 57 4.44 -3.69 -6.69
CA TRP A 57 5.12 -3.56 -5.42
C TRP A 57 5.81 -2.22 -5.35
N ASP A 58 5.47 -1.43 -4.33
CA ASP A 58 6.25 -0.24 -4.02
C ASP A 58 7.62 -0.62 -3.44
N VAL A 59 8.57 0.29 -3.59
CA VAL A 59 9.97 0.10 -3.19
C VAL A 59 10.13 -0.21 -1.70
N GLU A 60 9.28 0.34 -0.83
CA GLU A 60 9.38 0.13 0.61
C GLU A 60 8.88 -1.28 0.98
N ARG A 61 7.73 -1.69 0.42
CA ARG A 61 7.20 -3.05 0.58
C ARG A 61 8.16 -4.11 0.05
N ALA A 62 8.74 -3.88 -1.13
CA ALA A 62 9.74 -4.77 -1.71
C ALA A 62 11.00 -4.84 -0.84
N LEU A 63 11.48 -3.71 -0.32
CA LEU A 63 12.67 -3.68 0.54
C LEU A 63 12.44 -4.47 1.84
N GLN A 64 11.33 -4.22 2.53
CA GLN A 64 11.00 -4.85 3.81
C GLN A 64 10.77 -6.35 3.66
N ALA A 65 10.04 -6.78 2.63
CA ALA A 65 9.78 -8.20 2.40
C ALA A 65 11.06 -8.98 2.09
N ASN A 66 11.94 -8.42 1.25
CA ASN A 66 13.23 -9.05 0.94
C ASN A 66 14.15 -9.09 2.16
N ALA A 67 14.20 -8.00 2.94
CA ALA A 67 14.96 -7.97 4.18
C ALA A 67 14.43 -9.01 5.19
N ALA A 68 13.11 -9.12 5.36
CA ALA A 68 12.50 -10.13 6.22
C ALA A 68 12.80 -11.55 5.74
N ALA A 69 12.70 -11.83 4.43
CA ALA A 69 13.02 -13.13 3.86
C ALA A 69 14.48 -13.53 4.10
N ILE A 70 15.43 -12.62 3.85
CA ILE A 70 16.86 -12.86 4.10
C ILE A 70 17.12 -13.04 5.59
N GLY A 71 16.52 -12.22 6.45
CA GLY A 71 16.66 -12.33 7.91
C GLY A 71 16.13 -13.66 8.45
N LEU A 72 14.97 -14.11 7.98
CA LEU A 72 14.38 -15.40 8.35
C LEU A 72 15.23 -16.58 7.84
N ALA A 73 15.67 -16.52 6.58
CA ALA A 73 16.55 -17.54 6.01
C ALA A 73 17.88 -17.62 6.80
N GLY A 74 18.50 -16.48 7.10
CA GLY A 74 19.71 -16.41 7.91
C GLY A 74 19.51 -16.94 9.33
N SER A 75 18.37 -16.63 9.95
CA SER A 75 18.02 -17.15 11.28
C SER A 75 17.86 -18.67 11.25
N LEU A 76 17.18 -19.23 10.24
CA LEU A 76 17.03 -20.67 10.07
C LEU A 76 18.38 -21.35 9.83
N LEU A 77 19.26 -20.76 9.02
CA LEU A 77 20.63 -21.26 8.86
C LEU A 77 21.42 -21.21 10.18
N ALA A 78 21.25 -20.16 10.98
CA ALA A 78 21.89 -20.04 12.29
C ALA A 78 21.43 -21.13 13.26
N LEU A 79 20.14 -21.44 13.29
CA LEU A 79 19.59 -22.51 14.11
C LEU A 79 20.04 -23.90 13.66
N THR A 80 20.20 -24.12 12.35
CA THR A 80 20.49 -25.46 11.79
C THR A 80 21.98 -25.75 11.64
N ARG A 81 22.80 -24.74 11.35
CA ARG A 81 24.24 -24.89 11.07
C ARG A 81 25.16 -24.25 12.12
N GLY A 82 24.62 -23.45 13.05
CA GLY A 82 25.37 -22.81 14.13
C GLY A 82 26.43 -21.78 13.66
N GLY A 83 27.13 -21.18 14.63
CA GLY A 83 28.54 -20.75 14.47
C GLY A 83 28.93 -19.64 13.48
N GLY A 84 28.02 -18.75 13.06
CA GLY A 84 28.37 -17.57 12.24
C GLY A 84 27.21 -16.99 11.44
N TRP A 85 26.20 -17.81 11.15
CA TRP A 85 25.02 -17.41 10.38
C TRP A 85 24.14 -16.37 11.07
N PHE A 86 24.28 -16.17 12.39
CA PHE A 86 23.63 -15.06 13.11
C PHE A 86 24.11 -13.68 12.63
N ALA A 87 25.28 -13.60 11.99
CA ALA A 87 25.76 -12.36 11.39
C ALA A 87 24.79 -11.84 10.32
N LEU A 88 24.16 -12.73 9.54
CA LEU A 88 23.25 -12.32 8.47
C LEU A 88 21.99 -11.59 8.98
N PRO A 89 21.16 -12.16 9.87
CA PRO A 89 20.01 -11.45 10.44
C PRO A 89 20.44 -10.23 11.27
N ALA A 90 21.59 -10.27 11.95
CA ALA A 90 22.11 -9.12 12.68
C ALA A 90 22.44 -7.93 11.75
N VAL A 91 23.12 -8.20 10.63
CA VAL A 91 23.46 -7.18 9.62
C VAL A 91 22.20 -6.62 8.98
N VAL A 92 21.27 -7.48 8.55
CA VAL A 92 20.00 -7.05 7.94
C VAL A 92 19.18 -6.21 8.92
N GLY A 93 19.04 -6.66 10.17
CA GLY A 93 18.35 -5.91 11.22
C GLY A 93 19.00 -4.58 11.51
N GLY A 94 20.34 -4.52 11.55
CA GLY A 94 21.11 -3.29 11.69
C GLY A 94 20.83 -2.29 10.56
N PHE A 95 20.81 -2.74 9.31
CA PHE A 95 20.47 -1.88 8.16
C PHE A 95 19.03 -1.37 8.22
N LEU A 96 18.07 -2.20 8.65
CA LEU A 96 16.68 -1.75 8.82
C LEU A 96 16.56 -0.71 9.94
N LEU A 97 17.23 -0.91 11.07
CA LEU A 97 17.25 0.04 12.17
C LEU A 97 17.91 1.36 11.75
N GLN A 98 19.04 1.29 11.04
CA GLN A 98 19.69 2.45 10.45
C GLN A 98 18.75 3.17 9.47
N HIS A 99 18.05 2.43 8.60
CA HIS A 99 17.12 3.01 7.64
C HIS A 99 15.94 3.72 8.33
N ALA A 100 15.39 3.11 9.39
CA ALA A 100 14.29 3.69 10.15
C ALA A 100 14.70 4.98 10.88
N THR A 101 15.95 5.05 11.36
CA THR A 101 16.45 6.18 12.16
C THR A 101 17.12 7.28 11.34
N GLN A 102 17.84 6.93 10.28
CA GLN A 102 18.66 7.84 9.47
C GLN A 102 18.06 8.08 8.08
N GLY A 103 17.07 7.28 7.65
CA GLY A 103 16.40 7.44 6.36
C GLY A 103 17.20 6.98 5.14
N TRP A 104 18.45 6.54 5.31
CA TRP A 104 19.31 6.04 4.24
C TRP A 104 19.33 4.52 4.21
N CYS A 105 19.32 3.93 3.02
CA CYS A 105 19.48 2.49 2.82
C CYS A 105 20.29 2.24 1.54
N PRO A 106 21.47 1.58 1.61
CA PRO A 106 22.27 1.28 0.42
C PRO A 106 21.51 0.58 -0.73
N PRO A 107 20.58 -0.37 -0.49
CA PRO A 107 19.85 -1.02 -1.57
C PRO A 107 18.79 -0.14 -2.24
N LEU A 108 18.32 0.94 -1.60
CA LEU A 108 17.24 1.78 -2.14
C LEU A 108 17.62 2.41 -3.49
N PRO A 109 18.76 3.10 -3.66
CA PRO A 109 19.18 3.64 -4.96
C PRO A 109 19.25 2.57 -6.07
N VAL A 110 19.68 1.36 -5.73
CA VAL A 110 19.75 0.25 -6.70
C VAL A 110 18.35 -0.18 -7.12
N MET A 111 17.43 -0.39 -6.18
CA MET A 111 16.03 -0.71 -6.47
C MET A 111 15.35 0.37 -7.30
N ARG A 112 15.62 1.65 -6.99
CA ARG A 112 15.11 2.78 -7.76
C ARG A 112 15.59 2.75 -9.21
N ARG A 113 16.88 2.45 -9.45
CA ARG A 113 17.44 2.27 -10.80
C ARG A 113 16.87 1.04 -11.52
N MET A 114 16.49 0.00 -10.80
CA MET A 114 15.78 -1.17 -11.35
C MET A 114 14.30 -0.88 -11.66
N GLY A 115 13.80 0.33 -11.38
CA GLY A 115 12.45 0.75 -11.73
C GLY A 115 11.42 0.64 -10.61
N PHE A 116 11.81 0.30 -9.37
CA PHE A 116 10.87 0.28 -8.25
C PHE A 116 10.37 1.69 -7.93
N ARG A 117 9.05 1.84 -7.93
CA ARG A 117 8.37 3.11 -7.65
C ARG A 117 7.98 3.21 -6.18
N THR A 118 7.89 4.42 -5.67
CA THR A 118 7.31 4.67 -4.35
C THR A 118 5.80 4.50 -4.42
N ALA A 119 5.16 4.20 -3.28
CA ALA A 119 3.70 4.11 -3.21
C ALA A 119 3.04 5.40 -3.74
N ARG A 120 3.61 6.57 -3.43
CA ARG A 120 3.10 7.85 -3.91
C ARG A 120 3.13 7.97 -5.43
N GLU A 121 4.18 7.49 -6.10
CA GLU A 121 4.29 7.53 -7.56
C GLU A 121 3.28 6.59 -8.23
N ILE A 122 3.10 5.39 -7.68
CA ILE A 122 2.08 4.43 -8.14
C ILE A 122 0.68 5.05 -7.98
N ASP A 123 0.43 5.71 -6.85
CA ASP A 123 -0.85 6.37 -6.58
C ASP A 123 -1.11 7.57 -7.49
N VAL A 124 -0.07 8.34 -7.85
CA VAL A 124 -0.22 9.44 -8.81
C VAL A 124 -0.74 8.93 -10.14
N GLU A 125 -0.14 7.86 -10.69
CA GLU A 125 -0.63 7.24 -11.92
C GLU A 125 -2.05 6.68 -11.73
N ARG A 126 -2.28 5.91 -10.66
CA ARG A 126 -3.60 5.33 -10.36
C ARG A 126 -4.71 6.37 -10.33
N ASN A 127 -4.48 7.48 -9.65
CA ASN A 127 -5.48 8.54 -9.50
C ASN A 127 -5.68 9.30 -10.82
N ALA A 128 -4.62 9.52 -11.60
CA ALA A 128 -4.75 10.11 -12.93
C ALA A 128 -5.63 9.23 -13.84
N LEU A 129 -5.42 7.92 -13.82
CA LEU A 129 -6.23 6.96 -14.60
C LEU A 129 -7.68 6.87 -14.10
N LYS A 130 -7.91 6.88 -12.78
CA LYS A 130 -9.28 6.96 -12.21
C LYS A 130 -9.99 8.25 -12.62
N ALA A 131 -9.27 9.37 -12.68
CA ALA A 131 -9.81 10.63 -13.16
C ALA A 131 -10.19 10.58 -14.64
N LEU A 132 -9.31 10.02 -15.50
CA LEU A 132 -9.61 9.83 -16.93
C LEU A 132 -10.83 8.90 -17.15
N ARG A 133 -11.00 7.87 -16.32
CA ARG A 133 -12.16 6.99 -16.36
C ARG A 133 -13.46 7.64 -15.88
N GLY A 134 -13.39 8.77 -15.17
CA GLY A 134 -14.54 9.49 -14.65
C GLY A 134 -14.95 9.13 -13.22
N ASP A 135 -14.14 8.37 -12.47
CA ASP A 135 -14.46 7.90 -11.11
C ASP A 135 -14.77 9.04 -10.10
N TYR A 136 -14.37 10.28 -10.43
CA TYR A 136 -14.56 11.45 -9.58
C TYR A 136 -15.65 12.41 -10.08
N ALA A 137 -16.31 12.13 -11.21
CA ALA A 137 -17.29 13.01 -11.83
C ALA A 137 -18.58 13.16 -10.99
N ASP A 138 -18.96 12.10 -10.27
CA ASP A 138 -20.22 12.03 -9.50
C ASP A 138 -20.14 12.65 -8.10
N LEU A 139 -19.06 13.37 -7.78
CA LEU A 139 -18.94 14.02 -6.48
C LEU A 139 -19.88 15.24 -6.39
N PRO A 140 -20.84 15.27 -5.43
CA PRO A 140 -21.80 16.37 -5.32
C PRO A 140 -21.09 17.69 -4.99
N LYS A 141 -21.20 18.67 -5.90
CA LYS A 141 -20.54 19.99 -5.79
C LYS A 141 -21.37 21.01 -4.99
N ALA A 142 -22.66 20.76 -4.81
CA ALA A 142 -23.61 21.61 -4.06
C ALA A 142 -24.51 20.75 -3.16
N GLY A 143 -25.12 21.37 -2.13
CA GLY A 143 -26.00 20.70 -1.17
C GLY A 143 -25.40 20.51 0.23
N ASP A 144 -26.11 19.76 1.07
CA ASP A 144 -25.78 19.53 2.48
C ASP A 144 -24.31 19.10 2.67
N SER A 145 -23.61 19.79 3.57
CA SER A 145 -22.20 19.56 3.87
C SER A 145 -21.94 18.13 4.36
N GLY A 146 -22.89 17.52 5.08
CA GLY A 146 -22.77 16.14 5.55
C GLY A 146 -22.86 15.12 4.43
N ALA A 147 -23.75 15.32 3.45
CA ALA A 147 -23.84 14.48 2.26
C ALA A 147 -22.57 14.59 1.39
N ARG A 148 -22.05 15.81 1.18
CA ARG A 148 -20.82 16.04 0.43
C ARG A 148 -19.59 15.41 1.10
N ALA A 149 -19.46 15.55 2.41
CA ALA A 149 -18.36 14.93 3.17
C ALA A 149 -18.39 13.40 3.08
N ARG A 150 -19.56 12.77 3.17
CA ARG A 150 -19.71 11.32 3.03
C ARG A 150 -19.35 10.83 1.62
N ALA A 151 -19.81 11.52 0.58
CA ALA A 151 -19.45 11.18 -0.81
C ALA A 151 -17.95 11.32 -1.06
N ALA A 152 -17.32 12.39 -0.55
CA ALA A 152 -15.87 12.59 -0.64
C ALA A 152 -15.10 11.51 0.12
N LEU A 153 -15.53 11.11 1.33
CA LEU A 153 -14.92 10.03 2.10
C LEU A 153 -15.08 8.67 1.39
N GLN A 154 -16.23 8.41 0.80
CA GLN A 154 -16.46 7.18 0.04
C GLN A 154 -15.56 7.13 -1.20
N ALA A 155 -15.43 8.23 -1.95
CA ALA A 155 -14.51 8.35 -3.07
C ALA A 155 -13.04 8.26 -2.66
N ALA A 156 -12.68 8.74 -1.47
CA ALA A 156 -11.32 8.60 -0.93
C ALA A 156 -11.02 7.15 -0.50
N ARG A 157 -12.04 6.42 -0.03
CA ARG A 157 -11.97 5.01 0.39
C ARG A 157 -12.01 4.02 -0.79
N SER A 158 -12.68 4.36 -1.89
CA SER A 158 -12.59 3.63 -3.17
C SER A 158 -11.41 4.11 -4.03
N GLY A 159 -10.94 5.33 -3.74
CA GLY A 159 -9.74 5.98 -4.26
C GLY A 159 -8.55 5.89 -3.28
N PRO A 160 -7.64 6.88 -3.27
CA PRO A 160 -6.21 6.80 -2.91
C PRO A 160 -5.76 6.22 -1.54
N PHE A 161 -6.65 5.72 -0.69
CA PHE A 161 -6.31 5.16 0.62
C PHE A 161 -6.88 3.76 0.90
N ALA A 162 -7.60 3.16 -0.07
CA ALA A 162 -8.26 1.86 0.08
C ALA A 162 -7.32 0.71 0.51
N SER A 163 -6.05 0.76 0.09
CA SER A 163 -5.04 -0.27 0.38
C SER A 163 -4.23 -0.03 1.67
N ALA A 164 -4.41 1.12 2.34
CA ALA A 164 -3.62 1.49 3.52
C ALA A 164 -4.34 1.26 4.86
N SER A 165 -5.63 0.89 4.85
CA SER A 165 -6.40 0.66 6.07
C SER A 165 -7.27 -0.60 5.95
N ALA A 166 -6.64 -1.77 5.95
CA ALA A 166 -7.30 -2.91 6.55
C ALA A 166 -7.18 -2.72 8.08
N PRO A 167 -8.26 -2.41 8.83
CA PRO A 167 -8.18 -2.49 10.28
C PRO A 167 -7.90 -3.95 10.63
N ALA A 168 -6.84 -4.16 11.41
CA ALA A 168 -6.63 -5.42 12.10
C ALA A 168 -7.94 -5.75 12.84
N SER A 169 -8.62 -6.81 12.40
CA SER A 169 -9.72 -7.41 13.16
C SER A 169 -9.12 -8.02 14.42
N GLY A 170 -8.83 -7.15 15.39
CA GLY A 170 -8.51 -7.51 16.76
C GLY A 170 -9.79 -8.03 17.39
N GLY A 171 -9.78 -9.32 17.71
CA GLY A 171 -10.74 -9.89 18.63
C GLY A 171 -10.66 -9.18 19.97
N MET A 172 -11.81 -8.85 20.53
CA MET A 172 -11.96 -8.68 21.96
C MET A 172 -13.26 -9.36 22.35
N GLY A 173 -13.13 -10.45 23.08
CA GLY A 173 -14.24 -11.18 23.66
C GLY A 173 -14.98 -10.35 24.70
N ALA A 174 -16.28 -10.60 24.81
CA ALA A 174 -17.05 -10.38 26.01
C ALA A 174 -17.97 -11.59 26.18
N GLY A 175 -17.65 -12.47 27.13
CA GLY A 175 -18.68 -13.24 27.84
C GLY A 175 -19.48 -12.29 28.74
N PRO A 176 -20.70 -12.67 29.15
CA PRO A 176 -20.83 -13.68 30.18
C PRO A 176 -21.91 -14.74 29.89
N GLY A 177 -21.89 -15.81 30.68
CA GLY A 177 -22.70 -17.00 30.47
C GLY A 177 -24.09 -17.01 31.10
N ALA A 178 -24.77 -18.12 30.77
CA ALA A 178 -25.88 -18.79 31.45
C ALA A 178 -27.26 -18.09 31.45
N ALA A 179 -28.22 -18.58 30.67
CA ALA A 179 -29.07 -19.73 31.01
C ALA A 179 -30.40 -19.74 30.21
N ALA A 180 -30.93 -20.95 30.02
CA ALA A 180 -32.35 -21.30 29.80
C ALA A 180 -32.97 -21.12 28.39
N GLY A 181 -33.08 -22.26 27.70
CA GLY A 181 -34.37 -22.84 27.29
C GLY A 181 -35.13 -22.23 26.12
N THR A 182 -35.14 -22.91 24.97
CA THR A 182 -36.29 -23.69 24.44
C THR A 182 -36.09 -24.00 22.95
N ARG A 183 -36.56 -25.18 22.57
CA ARG A 183 -36.49 -25.78 21.22
C ARG A 183 -37.23 -24.94 20.18
N SER A 184 -36.71 -24.88 18.95
CA SER A 184 -37.54 -25.15 17.76
C SER A 184 -36.69 -25.53 16.55
N THR A 185 -37.21 -26.52 15.84
CA THR A 185 -36.70 -27.28 14.71
C THR A 185 -36.91 -26.56 13.37
N ALA A 186 -35.94 -26.59 12.45
CA ALA A 186 -36.19 -26.70 11.01
C ALA A 186 -34.88 -26.93 10.22
N SER A 187 -34.84 -28.04 9.48
CA SER A 187 -33.79 -28.40 8.52
C SER A 187 -33.87 -27.55 7.23
N PRO A 188 -32.76 -27.36 6.49
CA PRO A 188 -32.73 -26.55 5.26
C PRO A 188 -33.27 -27.30 4.03
N PRO A 189 -33.97 -26.63 3.09
CA PRO A 189 -34.35 -27.24 1.83
C PRO A 189 -33.18 -27.27 0.84
N THR A 190 -32.96 -28.45 0.26
CA THR A 190 -32.09 -28.76 -0.88
C THR A 190 -32.62 -28.13 -2.17
N VAL A 191 -31.73 -27.47 -2.93
CA VAL A 191 -32.03 -26.91 -4.26
C VAL A 191 -31.74 -27.96 -5.33
N PRO A 192 -32.71 -28.34 -6.19
CA PRO A 192 -32.45 -29.16 -7.37
C PRO A 192 -31.98 -28.32 -8.57
N LYS A 193 -31.02 -28.86 -9.31
CA LYS A 193 -30.51 -28.34 -10.59
C LYS A 193 -31.29 -28.98 -11.74
N PRO A 194 -31.72 -28.24 -12.78
CA PRO A 194 -32.17 -28.86 -14.03
C PRO A 194 -31.27 -28.54 -15.25
N ALA A 195 -31.06 -29.62 -16.01
CA ALA A 195 -30.61 -29.81 -17.41
C ALA A 195 -29.36 -29.08 -17.91
#